data_AF-A0A1Y1VV96-F1
#
_entry.id   AF-A0A1Y1VV96-F1
#
_cell.length_a   1.000
_cell.length_b   1.000
_cell.length_c   1.000
_cell.angle_alpha   90.00
_cell.angle_beta   90.00
_cell.angle_gamma   90.00
#
_symmetry.space_group_name_H-M   'P 1'
#
loop_
_entity.id
_entity.type
_entity.pdbx_description
1 polymer ?
#
loop_
_entity_poly.entity_id
_entity_poly.type
_entity_poly.pdbx_seq_one_letter_code
_entity_poly.pdbx_strand_id
1 'polypeptide(L)'
;MDEQPKQIEYNKFDKIKLYLTGYGPFSTVKENPSEVTVNYIYEHRNKFNTTKTEIVIKQIFEVTTEYVDNNINKTLNSIKENYTDENTLHIIVSFGVASNRTVNTIETLAQNYIFDLRKNEKINSSNPNIYYSKNPVKSMVKGIQHCCKSRNDISCKFSNNAGTYLCNYIYYKTLNKCKNETNICSFFIHIPLLTTYDLTCQEEFFKNFINVLEDLYIKGNEDKRNKILSYEINNNTDEHIDAWNIKIHK
;
A
#
# COMPACT_ATOMS: atom_id res chain seq x y z
N MET A 1 16.05 -8.16 -19.11
CA MET A 1 16.29 -6.89 -18.39
C MET A 1 14.95 -6.47 -17.84
N ASP A 2 14.78 -6.53 -16.53
CA ASP A 2 13.54 -6.05 -15.89
C ASP A 2 13.49 -4.53 -16.04
N GLU A 3 12.55 -4.04 -16.84
CA GLU A 3 12.34 -2.62 -17.06
C GLU A 3 11.94 -1.97 -15.73
N GLN A 4 12.78 -1.08 -15.20
CA GLN A 4 12.51 -0.38 -13.95
C GLN A 4 11.22 0.45 -14.14
N PRO A 5 10.22 0.32 -13.24
CA PRO A 5 8.97 1.03 -13.38
C PRO A 5 9.22 2.55 -13.37
N LYS A 6 8.49 3.30 -14.20
CA LYS A 6 8.55 4.78 -14.19
C LYS A 6 8.25 5.28 -12.78
N GLN A 7 9.20 5.99 -12.15
CA GLN A 7 8.98 6.60 -10.85
C GLN A 7 7.91 7.68 -10.93
N ILE A 8 7.14 7.84 -9.84
CA ILE A 8 6.20 8.96 -9.71
C ILE A 8 7.00 10.21 -9.37
N GLU A 9 6.79 11.28 -10.11
CA GLU A 9 7.44 12.57 -9.85
C GLU A 9 6.93 13.17 -8.53
N TYR A 10 7.85 13.62 -7.70
CA TYR A 10 7.55 14.30 -6.43
C TYR A 10 7.26 15.79 -6.66
N ASN A 11 6.51 16.42 -5.74
CA ASN A 11 6.22 17.86 -5.76
C ASN A 11 5.68 18.36 -7.11
N LYS A 12 4.87 17.53 -7.74
CA LYS A 12 4.31 17.76 -9.08
C LYS A 12 2.82 18.05 -9.04
N PHE A 13 2.10 17.50 -8.06
CA PHE A 13 0.66 17.40 -8.13
C PHE A 13 -0.02 18.52 -7.33
N ASP A 14 -1.20 18.93 -7.78
CA ASP A 14 -2.04 19.89 -7.07
C ASP A 14 -3.00 19.19 -6.10
N LYS A 15 -3.35 17.92 -6.39
CA LYS A 15 -4.27 17.09 -5.61
C LYS A 15 -3.86 15.62 -5.60
N ILE A 16 -4.34 14.89 -4.59
CA ILE A 16 -4.25 13.45 -4.42
C ILE A 16 -5.67 12.88 -4.28
N LYS A 17 -5.98 11.82 -5.02
CA LYS A 17 -7.19 11.02 -4.87
C LYS A 17 -6.84 9.63 -4.38
N LEU A 18 -7.43 9.22 -3.25
CA LEU A 18 -7.21 7.91 -2.63
C LEU A 18 -8.35 6.95 -2.95
N TYR A 19 -7.97 5.74 -3.35
CA TYR A 19 -8.86 4.63 -3.68
C TYR A 19 -8.56 3.49 -2.71
N LEU A 20 -9.45 3.29 -1.75
CA LEU A 20 -9.23 2.36 -0.65
C LEU A 20 -9.75 0.98 -1.02
N THR A 21 -8.93 -0.04 -0.76
CA THR A 21 -9.33 -1.42 -0.98
C THR A 21 -9.03 -2.27 0.25
N GLY A 22 -9.94 -3.18 0.58
CA GLY A 22 -9.80 -4.14 1.67
C GLY A 22 -10.30 -5.51 1.23
N TYR A 23 -10.32 -6.47 2.15
CA TYR A 23 -10.77 -7.83 1.89
C TYR A 23 -11.92 -8.19 2.80
N GLY A 24 -12.95 -8.83 2.24
CA GLY A 24 -14.08 -9.34 3.02
C GLY A 24 -13.70 -10.54 3.90
N PRO A 25 -14.70 -11.19 4.50
CA PRO A 25 -14.53 -12.40 5.30
C PRO A 25 -13.84 -13.52 4.51
N PHE A 26 -13.09 -14.39 5.20
CA PHE A 26 -12.45 -15.55 4.58
C PHE A 26 -12.47 -16.76 5.50
N SER A 27 -12.74 -17.94 4.94
CA SER A 27 -12.85 -19.18 5.71
C SER A 27 -13.82 -19.01 6.90
N THR A 28 -13.38 -19.27 8.13
CA THR A 28 -14.16 -19.10 9.37
C THR A 28 -14.08 -17.68 9.97
N VAL A 29 -13.26 -16.79 9.39
CA VAL A 29 -13.09 -15.42 9.87
C VAL A 29 -14.24 -14.58 9.36
N LYS A 30 -15.22 -14.33 10.24
CA LYS A 30 -16.45 -13.57 9.93
C LYS A 30 -16.22 -12.07 9.73
N GLU A 31 -15.13 -11.54 10.26
CA GLU A 31 -14.82 -10.11 10.19
C GLU A 31 -13.33 -9.94 9.91
N ASN A 32 -13.01 -9.33 8.76
CA ASN A 32 -11.65 -9.11 8.35
C ASN A 32 -11.21 -7.71 8.80
N PRO A 33 -10.13 -7.56 9.60
CA PRO A 33 -9.63 -6.26 10.03
C PRO A 33 -9.45 -5.23 8.91
N SER A 34 -9.09 -5.68 7.71
CA SER A 34 -8.92 -4.78 6.56
C SER A 34 -10.24 -4.19 6.07
N GLU A 35 -11.33 -4.97 6.05
CA GLU A 35 -12.67 -4.48 5.72
C GLU A 35 -13.16 -3.48 6.75
N VAL A 36 -13.03 -3.81 8.04
CA VAL A 36 -13.44 -2.91 9.14
C VAL A 36 -12.69 -1.58 9.06
N THR A 37 -11.37 -1.63 8.87
CA THR A 37 -10.51 -0.44 8.77
C THR A 37 -10.87 0.42 7.56
N VAL A 38 -11.08 -0.20 6.40
CA VAL A 38 -11.44 0.52 5.16
C VAL A 38 -12.85 1.12 5.25
N ASN A 39 -13.81 0.40 5.85
CA ASN A 39 -15.15 0.92 6.12
C ASN A 39 -15.08 2.12 7.06
N TYR A 40 -14.34 1.99 8.17
CA TYR A 40 -14.16 3.05 9.14
C TYR A 40 -13.58 4.33 8.50
N ILE A 41 -12.46 4.21 7.78
CA ILE A 41 -11.81 5.36 7.13
C ILE A 41 -12.77 6.02 6.14
N TYR A 42 -13.48 5.23 5.33
CA TYR A 42 -14.36 5.78 4.30
C TYR A 42 -15.60 6.46 4.88
N GLU A 43 -16.24 5.86 5.88
CA GLU A 43 -17.40 6.43 6.58
C GLU A 43 -17.03 7.72 7.31
N HIS A 44 -15.81 7.80 7.85
CA HIS A 44 -15.28 8.96 8.53
C HIS A 44 -14.33 9.81 7.67
N ARG A 45 -14.41 9.71 6.33
CA ARG A 45 -13.47 10.35 5.40
C ARG A 45 -13.28 11.86 5.61
N ASN A 46 -14.30 12.55 6.14
CA ASN A 46 -14.20 13.97 6.49
C ASN A 46 -13.12 14.28 7.54
N LYS A 47 -12.71 13.30 8.36
CA LYS A 47 -11.58 13.43 9.30
C LYS A 47 -10.21 13.36 8.61
N PHE A 48 -10.15 12.85 7.39
CA PHE A 48 -8.93 12.51 6.66
C PHE A 48 -8.76 13.36 5.40
N ASN A 49 -9.86 13.74 4.76
CA ASN A 49 -9.85 14.62 3.60
C ASN A 49 -9.26 15.98 3.98
N THR A 50 -8.42 16.51 3.09
CA THR A 50 -7.83 17.84 3.18
C THR A 50 -8.24 18.64 1.94
N THR A 51 -7.74 19.87 1.81
CA THR A 51 -7.90 20.64 0.56
C THR A 51 -7.09 20.05 -0.60
N LYS A 52 -6.13 19.16 -0.31
CA LYS A 52 -5.19 18.56 -1.26
C LYS A 52 -5.43 17.06 -1.46
N THR A 53 -6.04 16.36 -0.50
CA THR A 53 -6.25 14.92 -0.55
C THR A 53 -7.71 14.55 -0.34
N GLU A 54 -8.24 13.71 -1.20
CA GLU A 54 -9.64 13.24 -1.15
C GLU A 54 -9.72 11.72 -1.24
N ILE A 55 -10.50 11.09 -0.35
CA ILE A 55 -10.86 9.67 -0.44
C ILE A 55 -12.11 9.54 -1.31
N VAL A 56 -11.97 8.86 -2.45
CA VAL A 56 -12.99 8.87 -3.53
C VAL A 56 -13.76 7.55 -3.61
N ILE A 57 -13.07 6.42 -3.53
CA ILE A 57 -13.67 5.10 -3.75
C ILE A 57 -13.28 4.13 -2.64
N LYS A 58 -14.23 3.26 -2.29
CA LYS A 58 -14.04 2.09 -1.45
C LYS A 58 -14.40 0.82 -2.22
N GLN A 59 -13.51 -0.17 -2.25
CA GLN A 59 -13.80 -1.51 -2.78
C GLN A 59 -13.41 -2.58 -1.76
N ILE A 60 -14.32 -3.51 -1.46
CA ILE A 60 -14.00 -4.70 -0.67
C ILE A 60 -13.90 -5.88 -1.63
N PHE A 61 -12.74 -6.53 -1.68
CA PHE A 61 -12.50 -7.71 -2.51
C PHE A 61 -12.93 -8.97 -1.77
N GLU A 62 -13.60 -9.87 -2.49
CA GLU A 62 -13.74 -11.25 -2.03
C GLU A 62 -12.38 -11.95 -2.03
N VAL A 63 -12.18 -12.88 -1.10
CA VAL A 63 -10.88 -13.53 -0.89
C VAL A 63 -10.67 -14.70 -1.88
N THR A 64 -10.75 -14.41 -3.18
CA THR A 64 -10.50 -15.38 -4.27
C THR A 64 -9.73 -14.74 -5.42
N THR A 65 -8.85 -15.51 -6.09
CA THR A 65 -8.11 -15.01 -7.26
C THR A 65 -9.01 -14.68 -8.43
N GLU A 66 -10.09 -15.45 -8.63
CA GLU A 66 -11.05 -15.23 -9.71
C GLU A 66 -11.76 -13.88 -9.56
N TYR A 67 -12.21 -13.56 -8.35
CA TYR A 67 -12.82 -12.26 -8.08
C TYR A 67 -11.83 -11.12 -8.34
N VAL A 68 -10.57 -11.27 -7.93
CA VAL A 68 -9.52 -10.29 -8.21
C VAL A 68 -9.34 -10.11 -9.71
N ASP A 69 -9.25 -11.19 -10.47
CA ASP A 69 -9.01 -11.15 -11.91
C ASP A 69 -10.13 -10.42 -12.66
N ASN A 70 -11.37 -10.67 -12.23
CA ASN A 70 -12.57 -10.08 -12.82
C ASN A 70 -12.79 -8.61 -12.42
N ASN A 71 -12.26 -8.16 -11.29
CA ASN A 71 -12.57 -6.84 -10.73
C ASN A 71 -11.41 -5.85 -10.72
N ILE A 72 -10.15 -6.28 -10.73
CA ILE A 72 -9.00 -5.35 -10.68
C ILE A 72 -8.97 -4.39 -11.87
N ASN A 73 -9.33 -4.87 -13.07
CA ASN A 73 -9.43 -4.02 -14.25
C ASN A 73 -10.58 -3.02 -14.13
N LYS A 74 -11.71 -3.42 -13.52
CA LYS A 74 -12.84 -2.51 -13.29
C LYS A 74 -12.46 -1.41 -12.30
N THR A 75 -11.76 -1.75 -11.22
CA THR A 75 -11.23 -0.76 -10.27
C THR A 75 -10.32 0.24 -10.97
N LEU A 76 -9.37 -0.23 -11.78
CA LEU A 76 -8.47 0.64 -12.52
C LEU A 76 -9.17 1.50 -13.57
N ASN A 77 -10.15 0.94 -14.27
CA ASN A 77 -10.93 1.70 -15.23
C ASN A 77 -11.74 2.79 -14.53
N SER A 78 -12.35 2.50 -13.38
CA SER A 78 -13.07 3.53 -12.60
C SER A 78 -12.14 4.65 -12.11
N ILE A 79 -10.88 4.34 -11.79
CA ILE A 79 -9.86 5.36 -11.47
C ILE A 79 -9.59 6.23 -12.70
N LYS A 80 -9.40 5.61 -13.86
CA LYS A 80 -9.13 6.31 -15.13
C LYS A 80 -10.32 7.13 -15.62
N GLU A 81 -11.55 6.73 -15.32
CA GLU A 81 -12.75 7.53 -15.59
C GLU A 81 -12.84 8.75 -14.67
N ASN A 82 -12.29 8.66 -13.45
CA ASN A 82 -12.16 9.77 -12.50
C ASN A 82 -10.93 10.66 -12.75
N TYR A 83 -10.19 10.40 -13.82
CA TYR A 83 -9.02 11.17 -14.21
C TYR A 83 -9.47 12.54 -14.73
N THR A 84 -9.28 13.56 -13.89
CA THR A 84 -9.75 14.92 -14.20
C THR A 84 -8.69 15.76 -14.90
N ASP A 85 -7.41 15.50 -14.61
CA ASP A 85 -6.27 16.27 -15.09
C ASP A 85 -4.96 15.54 -14.74
N GLU A 86 -3.87 15.90 -15.45
CA GLU A 86 -2.53 15.36 -15.23
C GLU A 86 -1.86 15.84 -13.91
N ASN A 87 -2.44 16.85 -13.27
CA ASN A 87 -1.96 17.42 -12.01
C ASN A 87 -2.56 16.73 -10.77
N THR A 88 -3.36 15.68 -10.96
CA THR A 88 -3.92 14.88 -9.88
C THR A 88 -3.22 13.54 -9.80
N LEU A 89 -2.71 13.19 -8.61
CA LEU A 89 -2.14 11.87 -8.33
C LEU A 89 -3.23 10.92 -7.81
N HIS A 90 -3.38 9.78 -8.46
CA HIS A 90 -4.32 8.74 -8.05
C HIS A 90 -3.57 7.61 -7.34
N ILE A 91 -3.97 7.32 -6.10
CA ILE A 91 -3.27 6.35 -5.26
C ILE A 91 -4.23 5.25 -4.82
N ILE A 92 -3.92 4.02 -5.21
CA ILE A 92 -4.61 2.82 -4.73
C ILE A 92 -3.98 2.38 -3.42
N VAL A 93 -4.72 2.47 -2.33
CA VAL A 93 -4.26 2.04 -0.99
C VAL A 93 -4.98 0.74 -0.64
N SER A 94 -4.25 -0.37 -0.72
CA SER A 94 -4.75 -1.70 -0.39
C SER A 94 -4.38 -2.08 1.04
N PHE A 95 -5.37 -2.50 1.81
CA PHE A 95 -5.20 -3.00 3.18
C PHE A 95 -5.37 -4.51 3.20
N GLY A 96 -4.45 -5.22 3.85
CA GLY A 96 -4.55 -6.66 4.10
C GLY A 96 -4.27 -6.97 5.57
N VAL A 97 -4.90 -8.00 6.13
CA VAL A 97 -4.63 -8.42 7.52
C VAL A 97 -3.39 -9.32 7.58
N ALA A 98 -2.50 -9.05 8.53
CA ALA A 98 -1.38 -9.91 8.90
C ALA A 98 -1.40 -10.15 10.42
N SER A 99 -2.02 -11.26 10.84
CA SER A 99 -2.29 -11.55 12.26
C SER A 99 -1.04 -11.74 13.12
N ASN A 100 0.09 -12.04 12.50
CA ASN A 100 1.39 -12.17 13.17
C ASN A 100 2.13 -10.84 13.35
N ARG A 101 1.61 -9.72 12.81
CA ARG A 101 2.22 -8.39 12.94
C ARG A 101 1.58 -7.64 14.10
N THR A 102 2.36 -6.79 14.76
CA THR A 102 1.92 -5.96 15.89
C THR A 102 1.81 -4.48 15.55
N VAL A 103 2.29 -4.08 14.37
CA VAL A 103 2.26 -2.71 13.84
C VAL A 103 1.92 -2.75 12.36
N ASN A 104 1.47 -1.61 11.82
CA ASN A 104 1.23 -1.49 10.39
C ASN A 104 2.52 -1.62 9.59
N THR A 105 2.41 -2.14 8.38
CA THR A 105 3.57 -2.42 7.53
C THR A 105 3.27 -2.06 6.09
N ILE A 106 4.15 -1.26 5.48
CA ILE A 106 4.01 -0.84 4.08
C ILE A 106 4.93 -1.70 3.22
N GLU A 107 4.35 -2.41 2.24
CA GLU A 107 5.11 -3.31 1.38
C GLU A 107 5.93 -2.53 0.34
N THR A 108 7.18 -2.93 0.15
CA THR A 108 8.11 -2.35 -0.83
C THR A 108 8.06 -3.07 -2.17
N LEU A 109 7.59 -4.32 -2.20
CA LEU A 109 7.57 -5.18 -3.38
C LEU A 109 6.47 -6.24 -3.33
N ALA A 110 6.17 -6.80 -4.51
CA ALA A 110 5.34 -7.98 -4.69
C ALA A 110 6.05 -9.01 -5.56
N GLN A 111 5.81 -10.29 -5.28
CA GLN A 111 6.41 -11.42 -5.98
C GLN A 111 5.43 -11.99 -7.03
N ASN A 112 5.96 -12.42 -8.17
CA ASN A 112 5.21 -13.07 -9.25
C ASN A 112 4.91 -14.53 -8.93
N TYR A 113 4.27 -14.77 -7.79
CA TYR A 113 4.04 -16.10 -7.30
C TYR A 113 2.82 -16.12 -6.37
N ILE A 114 2.00 -17.15 -6.51
CA ILE A 114 0.90 -17.42 -5.59
C ILE A 114 1.02 -18.84 -5.07
N PHE A 115 0.90 -18.94 -3.75
CA PHE A 115 0.78 -20.17 -3.01
C PHE A 115 -0.48 -20.08 -2.14
N ASP A 116 -1.51 -20.81 -2.57
CA ASP A 116 -2.73 -21.02 -1.81
C ASP A 116 -3.15 -22.50 -1.83
N LEU A 117 -4.26 -22.82 -1.15
CA LEU A 117 -4.76 -24.20 -1.06
C LEU A 117 -5.08 -24.83 -2.44
N ARG A 118 -5.23 -24.03 -3.50
CA ARG A 118 -5.64 -24.45 -4.84
C ARG A 118 -4.55 -24.24 -5.90
N LYS A 119 -3.56 -23.38 -5.64
CA LYS A 119 -2.57 -22.89 -6.61
C LYS A 119 -1.17 -22.81 -6.01
N ASN A 120 -0.20 -23.24 -6.79
CA ASN A 120 1.23 -23.12 -6.50
C ASN A 120 1.94 -22.82 -7.82
N GLU A 121 1.92 -21.57 -8.26
CA GLU A 121 2.36 -21.20 -9.60
C GLU A 121 2.77 -19.72 -9.71
N LYS A 122 3.40 -19.38 -10.85
CA LYS A 122 3.63 -17.98 -11.22
C LYS A 122 2.29 -17.30 -11.54
N ILE A 123 2.13 -16.06 -11.11
CA ILE A 123 0.94 -15.26 -11.39
C ILE A 123 0.84 -14.94 -12.89
N ASN A 124 1.98 -14.65 -13.53
CA ASN A 124 2.06 -14.44 -14.98
C ASN A 124 3.43 -14.86 -15.50
N SER A 125 3.48 -15.82 -16.41
CA SER A 125 4.72 -16.39 -16.95
C SER A 125 5.58 -15.40 -17.73
N SER A 126 4.97 -14.37 -18.32
CA SER A 126 5.65 -13.37 -19.18
C SER A 126 6.10 -12.11 -18.44
N ASN A 127 5.74 -11.97 -17.16
CA ASN A 127 6.10 -10.81 -16.36
C ASN A 127 7.36 -11.08 -15.50
N PRO A 128 8.08 -10.03 -15.04
CA PRO A 128 9.20 -10.13 -14.10
C PRO A 128 8.88 -10.96 -12.86
N ASN A 129 9.91 -11.45 -12.15
CA ASN A 129 9.69 -12.21 -10.91
C ASN A 129 9.24 -11.32 -9.75
N ILE A 130 9.58 -10.04 -9.77
CA ILE A 130 9.30 -9.07 -8.70
C ILE A 130 8.85 -7.76 -9.34
N TYR A 131 7.86 -7.12 -8.74
CA TYR A 131 7.61 -5.69 -8.94
C TYR A 131 7.90 -4.93 -7.65
N TYR A 132 8.68 -3.86 -7.76
CA TYR A 132 8.90 -2.91 -6.68
C TYR A 132 7.83 -1.81 -6.71
N SER A 133 7.51 -1.28 -5.53
CA SER A 133 6.72 -0.06 -5.39
C SER A 133 7.40 1.09 -6.13
N LYS A 134 6.60 1.93 -6.79
CA LYS A 134 7.07 3.21 -7.36
C LYS A 134 7.29 4.30 -6.32
N ASN A 135 6.84 4.04 -5.09
CA ASN A 135 6.84 5.00 -4.01
C ASN A 135 8.09 4.82 -3.13
N PRO A 136 8.57 5.89 -2.48
CA PRO A 136 9.75 5.82 -1.60
C PRO A 136 9.35 5.25 -0.24
N VAL A 137 8.93 3.98 -0.21
CA VAL A 137 8.26 3.35 0.94
C VAL A 137 9.10 3.43 2.21
N LYS A 138 10.42 3.23 2.10
CA LYS A 138 11.33 3.32 3.25
C LYS A 138 11.33 4.73 3.84
N SER A 139 11.49 5.75 2.99
CA SER A 139 11.42 7.16 3.38
C SER A 139 10.06 7.52 3.97
N MET A 140 8.97 7.01 3.39
CA MET A 140 7.62 7.23 3.89
C MET A 140 7.41 6.66 5.28
N VAL A 141 7.85 5.44 5.53
CA VAL A 141 7.79 4.81 6.85
C VAL A 141 8.53 5.68 7.86
N LYS A 142 9.76 6.10 7.56
CA LYS A 142 10.52 7.00 8.44
C LYS A 142 9.79 8.33 8.63
N GLY A 143 9.21 8.93 7.58
CA GLY A 143 8.39 10.13 7.68
C GLY A 143 7.20 9.96 8.64
N ILE A 144 6.45 8.87 8.51
CA ILE A 144 5.30 8.54 9.37
C ILE A 144 5.76 8.37 10.82
N GLN A 145 6.84 7.62 11.04
CA GLN A 145 7.45 7.41 12.35
C GLN A 145 7.85 8.73 13.03
N HIS A 146 8.35 9.71 12.27
CA HIS A 146 8.68 11.04 12.81
C HIS A 146 7.45 11.90 13.13
N CYS A 147 6.33 11.70 12.44
CA CYS A 147 5.08 12.41 12.71
C CYS A 147 4.32 11.84 13.91
N CYS A 148 4.50 10.55 14.21
CA CYS A 148 3.88 9.89 15.35
C CYS A 148 4.50 10.35 16.68
N LYS A 149 3.68 10.91 17.57
CA LYS A 149 4.11 11.36 18.91
C LYS A 149 4.30 10.20 19.89
N SER A 150 3.75 9.02 19.57
CA SER A 150 3.77 7.80 20.37
C SER A 150 4.86 6.84 19.88
N ARG A 151 6.10 7.01 20.36
CA ARG A 151 7.26 6.11 20.15
C ARG A 151 7.52 5.71 18.68
N ASN A 152 8.49 6.38 18.05
CA ASN A 152 8.89 6.28 16.63
C ASN A 152 8.98 4.85 16.05
N ASP A 153 9.23 3.81 16.82
CA ASP A 153 9.46 2.45 16.30
C ASP A 153 8.19 1.56 16.32
N ILE A 154 7.09 2.09 16.86
CA ILE A 154 5.85 1.36 17.15
C ILE A 154 4.71 1.72 16.17
N SER A 155 4.84 2.81 15.38
CA SER A 155 3.74 3.27 14.52
C SER A 155 3.60 2.49 13.21
N CYS A 156 4.71 2.22 12.51
CA CYS A 156 4.72 1.38 11.30
C CYS A 156 6.12 0.91 10.93
N LYS A 157 6.23 -0.05 10.01
CA LYS A 157 7.50 -0.50 9.40
C LYS A 157 7.35 -0.66 7.89
N PHE A 158 8.45 -0.81 7.16
CA PHE A 158 8.37 -1.33 5.78
C PHE A 158 8.50 -2.86 5.80
N SER A 159 8.04 -3.52 4.75
CA SER A 159 8.17 -4.97 4.57
C SER A 159 8.55 -5.28 3.12
N ASN A 160 9.43 -6.25 2.93
CA ASN A 160 9.82 -6.76 1.61
C ASN A 160 9.06 -8.05 1.26
N ASN A 161 7.98 -8.35 1.96
CA ASN A 161 7.23 -9.61 1.83
C ASN A 161 5.74 -9.39 2.07
N ALA A 162 4.98 -9.24 0.98
CA ALA A 162 3.53 -9.17 0.99
C ALA A 162 2.84 -10.54 1.20
N GLY A 163 3.60 -11.56 1.58
CA GLY A 163 3.18 -12.96 1.64
C GLY A 163 3.22 -13.63 0.26
N THR A 164 2.63 -14.81 0.18
CA THR A 164 2.47 -15.55 -1.08
C THR A 164 1.01 -15.84 -1.41
N TYR A 165 0.07 -15.32 -0.62
CA TYR A 165 -1.36 -15.54 -0.81
C TYR A 165 -2.01 -14.37 -1.58
N LEU A 166 -3.30 -14.10 -1.34
CA LEU A 166 -4.08 -13.13 -2.10
C LEU A 166 -3.56 -11.69 -1.97
N CYS A 167 -3.00 -11.33 -0.82
CA CYS A 167 -2.41 -10.00 -0.60
C CYS A 167 -1.30 -9.71 -1.63
N ASN A 168 -0.34 -10.63 -1.74
CA ASN A 168 0.71 -10.56 -2.75
C ASN A 168 0.14 -10.62 -4.18
N TYR A 169 -0.85 -11.49 -4.41
CA TYR A 169 -1.48 -11.63 -5.71
C TYR A 169 -2.08 -10.33 -6.23
N ILE A 170 -2.91 -9.66 -5.42
CA ILE A 170 -3.49 -8.36 -5.78
C ILE A 170 -2.37 -7.33 -5.95
N TYR A 171 -1.43 -7.25 -4.99
CA TYR A 171 -0.40 -6.22 -5.06
C TYR A 171 0.46 -6.34 -6.32
N TYR A 172 0.87 -7.55 -6.67
CA TYR A 172 1.62 -7.85 -7.88
C TYR A 172 0.87 -7.42 -9.15
N LYS A 173 -0.42 -7.75 -9.24
CA LYS A 173 -1.24 -7.37 -10.40
C LYS A 173 -1.46 -5.88 -10.47
N THR A 174 -1.69 -5.20 -9.34
CA THR A 174 -1.85 -3.73 -9.28
C THR A 174 -0.56 -3.03 -9.72
N LEU A 175 0.60 -3.45 -9.21
CA LEU A 175 1.89 -2.89 -9.61
C LEU A 175 2.15 -3.08 -11.11
N ASN A 176 1.90 -4.27 -11.66
CA ASN A 176 2.03 -4.51 -13.09
C ASN A 176 1.13 -3.57 -13.92
N LYS A 177 -0.11 -3.37 -13.48
CA LYS A 177 -1.07 -2.51 -14.19
C LYS A 177 -0.70 -1.03 -14.13
N CYS A 178 -0.11 -0.58 -13.01
CA CYS A 178 0.30 0.81 -12.84
C CYS A 178 1.70 1.11 -13.40
N LYS A 179 2.46 0.10 -13.87
CA LYS A 179 3.90 0.24 -14.16
C LYS A 179 4.26 1.34 -15.16
N ASN A 180 3.38 1.60 -16.13
CA ASN A 180 3.60 2.61 -17.17
C ASN A 180 2.91 3.96 -16.89
N GLU A 181 2.07 4.01 -15.84
CA GLU A 181 1.34 5.21 -15.45
C GLU A 181 2.27 6.20 -14.72
N THR A 182 2.13 7.50 -14.98
CA THR A 182 2.98 8.55 -14.37
C THR A 182 2.32 9.27 -13.20
N ASN A 183 1.01 9.12 -13.04
CA ASN A 183 0.22 9.71 -11.96
C ASN A 183 -0.78 8.71 -11.35
N ILE A 184 -0.53 7.41 -11.52
CA ILE A 184 -1.22 6.34 -10.80
C ILE A 184 -0.17 5.47 -10.11
N CYS A 185 -0.31 5.31 -8.80
CA CYS A 185 0.54 4.40 -8.02
C CYS A 185 -0.28 3.62 -6.99
N SER A 186 0.38 2.68 -6.30
CA SER A 186 -0.25 1.85 -5.30
C SER A 186 0.63 1.60 -4.10
N PHE A 187 -0.01 1.58 -2.93
CA PHE A 187 0.54 1.07 -1.68
C PHE A 187 -0.21 -0.18 -1.26
N PHE A 188 0.52 -1.12 -0.67
CA PHE A 188 -0.07 -2.22 0.08
C PHE A 188 0.34 -2.09 1.54
N ILE A 189 -0.65 -2.07 2.43
CA ILE A 189 -0.49 -1.87 3.86
C ILE A 189 -1.03 -3.12 4.56
N HIS A 190 -0.14 -3.91 5.14
CA HIS A 190 -0.54 -4.96 6.05
C HIS A 190 -0.79 -4.39 7.44
N ILE A 191 -1.96 -4.70 8.00
CA ILE A 191 -2.38 -4.27 9.32
C ILE A 191 -2.49 -5.45 10.29
N PRO A 192 -2.20 -5.27 11.58
CA PRO A 192 -2.44 -6.26 12.63
C PRO A 192 -3.94 -6.61 12.79
N LEU A 193 -4.21 -7.57 13.69
CA LEU A 193 -5.56 -7.71 14.25
C LEU A 193 -5.96 -6.43 15.00
N LEU A 194 -7.24 -6.06 14.97
CA LEU A 194 -7.75 -4.89 15.69
C LEU A 194 -7.65 -5.01 17.22
N THR A 195 -7.55 -6.23 17.75
CA THR A 195 -7.25 -6.48 19.17
C THR A 195 -5.82 -6.11 19.55
N THR A 196 -4.93 -6.02 18.56
CA THR A 196 -3.51 -5.68 18.74
C THR A 196 -3.23 -4.22 18.37
N TYR A 197 -3.90 -3.71 17.34
CA TYR A 197 -3.74 -2.35 16.83
C TYR A 197 -5.09 -1.81 16.40
N ASP A 198 -5.76 -1.12 17.32
CA ASP A 198 -7.16 -0.74 17.22
C ASP A 198 -7.44 0.37 16.19
N LEU A 199 -8.72 0.70 16.00
CA LEU A 199 -9.14 1.74 15.05
C LEU A 199 -8.61 3.14 15.38
N THR A 200 -8.33 3.44 16.65
CA THR A 200 -7.71 4.72 17.03
C THR A 200 -6.28 4.78 16.52
N CYS A 201 -5.53 3.69 16.70
CA CYS A 201 -4.18 3.57 16.16
C CYS A 201 -4.18 3.56 14.63
N GLN A 202 -5.16 2.92 13.97
CA GLN A 202 -5.33 2.96 12.52
C GLN A 202 -5.65 4.38 12.02
N GLU A 203 -6.50 5.13 12.74
CA GLU A 203 -6.82 6.53 12.42
C GLU A 203 -5.56 7.41 12.50
N GLU A 204 -4.78 7.30 13.58
CA GLU A 204 -3.54 8.07 13.73
C GLU A 204 -2.54 7.73 12.62
N PHE A 205 -2.32 6.45 12.35
CA PHE A 205 -1.45 6.01 11.27
C PHE A 205 -1.89 6.58 9.92
N PHE A 206 -3.18 6.50 9.59
CA PHE A 206 -3.67 6.92 8.28
C PHE A 206 -3.63 8.44 8.10
N LYS A 207 -3.83 9.23 9.16
CA LYS A 207 -3.59 10.68 9.16
C LYS A 207 -2.14 11.01 8.84
N ASN A 208 -1.20 10.34 9.51
CA ASN A 208 0.23 10.56 9.26
C ASN A 208 0.67 10.07 7.87
N PHE A 209 0.07 8.99 7.37
CA PHE A 209 0.25 8.52 6.00
C PHE A 209 -0.17 9.59 4.98
N ILE A 210 -1.35 10.22 5.13
CA ILE A 210 -1.80 11.32 4.27
C ILE A 210 -0.85 12.52 4.34
N ASN A 211 -0.44 12.93 5.54
CA ASN A 211 0.48 14.07 5.70
C ASN A 211 1.80 13.84 4.93
N VAL A 212 2.36 12.64 5.04
CA VAL A 212 3.60 12.27 4.34
C VAL A 212 3.39 12.18 2.83
N LEU A 213 2.22 11.73 2.36
CA LEU A 213 1.89 11.78 0.93
C LEU A 213 1.85 13.21 0.41
N GLU A 214 1.21 14.13 1.13
CA GLU A 214 1.15 15.54 0.73
C GLU A 214 2.53 16.19 0.73
N ASP A 215 3.34 15.94 1.76
CA ASP A 215 4.70 16.46 1.84
C ASP A 215 5.58 15.94 0.68
N LEU A 216 5.33 14.72 0.18
CA LEU A 216 6.08 14.14 -0.93
C LEU A 216 5.60 14.62 -2.31
N TYR A 217 4.30 14.60 -2.54
CA TYR A 217 3.75 14.66 -3.91
C TYR A 217 3.12 16.00 -4.28
N ILE A 218 2.64 16.78 -3.30
CA ILE A 218 2.00 18.08 -3.56
C ILE A 218 3.06 19.17 -3.78
N LYS A 219 2.79 20.09 -4.71
CA LYS A 219 3.65 21.26 -5.00
C LYS A 219 3.84 22.15 -3.75
N GLY A 220 5.04 22.71 -3.61
CA GLY A 220 5.38 23.72 -2.59
C GLY A 220 5.84 23.16 -1.24
N ASN A 221 6.24 21.88 -1.20
CA ASN A 221 6.69 21.18 0.02
C ASN A 221 8.17 20.77 -0.06
N GLU A 222 9.02 21.50 -0.78
CA GLU A 222 10.39 21.11 -1.12
C GLU A 222 11.23 20.69 0.10
N ASP A 223 11.23 21.49 1.16
CA ASP A 223 12.03 21.23 2.36
C ASP A 223 11.58 19.97 3.10
N LYS A 224 10.26 19.79 3.25
CA LYS A 224 9.69 18.61 3.92
C LYS A 224 9.90 17.35 3.09
N ARG A 225 9.69 17.43 1.78
CA ARG A 225 9.99 16.35 0.83
C ARG A 225 11.45 15.94 0.94
N ASN A 226 12.38 16.89 0.84
CA ASN A 226 13.81 16.61 0.89
C ASN A 226 14.20 15.98 2.23
N LYS A 227 13.61 16.42 3.33
CA LYS A 227 13.77 15.79 4.65
C LYS A 227 13.30 14.34 4.65
N ILE A 228 12.10 14.05 4.13
CA ILE A 228 11.57 12.68 4.04
C ILE A 228 12.49 11.80 3.19
N LEU A 229 12.87 12.26 2.00
CA LEU A 229 13.72 11.50 1.07
C LEU A 229 15.16 11.32 1.58
N SER A 230 15.64 12.20 2.47
CA SER A 230 16.97 12.04 3.08
C SER A 230 17.10 10.75 3.92
N TYR A 231 15.98 10.19 4.40
CA TYR A 231 15.98 8.94 5.16
C TYR A 231 16.37 7.71 4.31
N GLU A 232 16.30 7.79 2.98
CA GLU A 232 16.76 6.72 2.08
C GLU A 232 18.29 6.63 2.01
N ILE A 233 18.99 7.77 2.10
CA ILE A 233 20.45 7.85 1.94
C ILE A 233 21.17 7.30 3.17
N ASN A 234 20.60 7.51 4.36
CA ASN A 234 21.25 7.19 5.63
C ASN A 234 21.02 5.74 6.12
N ASN A 235 20.17 4.93 5.46
CA ASN A 235 19.81 3.57 5.90
C ASN A 235 20.37 2.45 5.01
N ASN A 236 21.23 2.76 4.02
CA ASN A 236 21.93 1.73 3.25
C ASN A 236 23.03 0.99 4.06
N THR A 237 23.21 1.32 5.34
CA THR A 237 24.23 0.72 6.22
C THR A 237 23.69 -0.26 7.27
N ASP A 238 22.40 -0.23 7.65
CA ASP A 238 22.01 -0.76 8.98
C ASP A 238 20.82 -1.74 9.09
N GLU A 239 20.24 -2.26 8.01
CA GLU A 239 19.09 -3.19 8.16
C GLU A 239 19.26 -4.52 7.41
N HIS A 240 20.00 -5.43 8.04
CA HIS A 240 19.75 -6.88 7.94
C HIS A 240 18.39 -7.18 8.57
N ILE A 241 17.32 -7.10 7.77
CA ILE A 241 16.00 -7.61 8.16
C ILE A 241 15.85 -9.00 7.54
N ASP A 242 15.93 -10.01 8.41
CA ASP A 242 15.64 -11.44 8.23
C ASP A 242 15.10 -11.84 6.85
N ALA A 243 16.01 -11.92 5.89
CA ALA A 243 15.83 -12.82 4.78
C ALA A 243 16.09 -14.23 5.33
N TRP A 244 15.15 -15.15 5.09
CA TRP A 244 15.22 -16.60 5.34
C TRP A 244 14.66 -17.13 6.67
N ASN A 245 13.36 -17.47 6.63
CA ASN A 245 12.87 -18.75 7.15
C ASN A 245 11.70 -19.26 6.29
N ILE A 246 11.94 -19.35 4.97
CA ILE A 246 11.10 -20.18 4.10
C ILE A 246 11.50 -21.62 4.35
N LYS A 247 10.92 -22.26 5.37
CA LYS A 247 10.87 -23.72 5.40
C LYS A 247 9.89 -24.16 4.32
N ILE A 248 10.42 -24.40 3.12
CA ILE A 248 9.75 -25.20 2.10
C ILE A 248 9.56 -26.58 2.73
N HIS A 249 8.38 -26.84 3.29
CA HIS A 249 7.99 -28.22 3.59
C HIS A 249 7.75 -28.87 2.23
N LYS A 250 8.71 -29.72 1.84
CA LYS A 250 8.53 -30.70 0.78
C LYS A 250 7.34 -31.60 1.09
#